data_AF-A0A9N8E5G1-F1
#
_entry.id   AF-A0A9N8E5G1-F1
#
_cell.length_a   1.000
_cell.length_b   1.000
_cell.length_c   1.000
_cell.angle_alpha   90.00
_cell.angle_beta   90.00
_cell.angle_gamma   90.00
#
_symmetry.space_group_name_H-M   'P 1'
#
loop_
_entity.id
_entity.type
_entity.pdbx_description
1 polymer ?
#
loop_
_entity_poly.entity_id
_entity_poly.type
_entity_poly.pdbx_seq_one_letter_code
_entity_poly.pdbx_strand_id
1 'polypeptide(L)'
;MTQQPPQDNKDQPTPTNPPSRRETETIPEGLAGAFRGLAAATRKVLHPVRKVIAARAPAAKQTVRAVGQNRPLAFASEGAVAGEALLPKLVYYGAWGLSGVAIAADIYTKQDDAPPALKQNTALYWTAFHIPASLVVPAMIIHQVVHAVEAGVQNPKGMAKSWPPRVKTMAPVAAALLSIIPVVPVVDHAAEAIMEPTLGAYLGLSFEHHHPKAKEAEPNKED
;
A
#
# COMPACT_ATOMS: atom_id res chain seq x y z
N MET A 1 -8.92 -78.05 -0.50
CA MET A 1 -7.68 -77.51 0.09
C MET A 1 -7.31 -76.28 -0.70
N THR A 2 -7.71 -75.11 -0.21
CA THR A 2 -7.54 -73.83 -0.92
C THR A 2 -6.55 -73.01 -0.11
N GLN A 3 -5.35 -72.79 -0.66
CA GLN A 3 -4.30 -72.01 0.00
C GLN A 3 -4.65 -70.52 -0.05
N GLN A 4 -4.60 -69.88 1.11
CA GLN A 4 -4.84 -68.46 1.29
C GLN A 4 -3.53 -67.71 0.99
N PRO A 5 -3.53 -66.66 0.15
CA PRO A 5 -2.31 -65.94 -0.21
C PRO A 5 -1.79 -65.09 0.98
N PRO A 6 -0.48 -64.81 1.01
CA PRO A 6 0.16 -64.09 2.10
C PRO A 6 -0.27 -62.62 2.15
N GLN A 7 -0.59 -62.12 3.34
CA GLN A 7 -0.83 -60.70 3.58
C GLN A 7 0.52 -59.95 3.60
N ASP A 8 0.65 -59.02 2.65
CA ASP A 8 1.78 -58.11 2.49
C ASP A 8 1.63 -56.96 3.51
N ASN A 9 2.42 -57.00 4.59
CA ASN A 9 2.40 -56.03 5.68
C ASN A 9 3.24 -54.80 5.29
N LYS A 10 2.62 -53.82 4.61
CA LYS A 10 3.26 -52.59 4.12
C LYS A 10 2.77 -51.35 4.87
N ASP A 11 2.92 -51.31 6.19
CA ASP A 11 2.75 -50.07 6.96
C ASP A 11 3.82 -49.98 8.07
N GLN A 12 5.07 -49.74 7.66
CA GLN A 12 6.09 -49.24 8.58
C GLN A 12 6.23 -47.72 8.38
N PRO A 13 5.80 -46.89 9.33
CA PRO A 13 5.92 -45.44 9.22
C PRO A 13 7.40 -45.06 9.17
N THR A 14 7.78 -44.35 8.11
CA THR A 14 9.12 -43.80 7.92
C THR A 14 9.42 -42.83 9.07
N PRO A 15 10.56 -42.95 9.77
CA PRO A 15 10.95 -41.98 10.80
C PRO A 15 11.16 -40.62 10.15
N THR A 16 10.23 -39.69 10.43
CA THR A 16 10.36 -38.29 10.04
C THR A 16 11.47 -37.67 10.89
N ASN A 17 12.55 -37.27 10.24
CA ASN A 17 13.59 -36.47 10.88
C ASN A 17 12.94 -35.23 11.50
N PRO A 18 13.29 -34.86 12.76
CA PRO A 18 12.79 -33.64 13.36
C PRO A 18 13.19 -32.46 12.47
N PRO A 19 12.28 -31.48 12.24
CA PRO A 19 12.56 -30.34 11.40
C PRO A 19 13.84 -29.65 11.90
N SER A 20 14.79 -29.41 10.98
CA SER A 20 16.00 -28.67 11.31
C SER A 20 15.57 -27.34 11.94
N ARG A 21 16.08 -27.13 13.15
CA ARG A 21 15.81 -25.94 13.96
C ARG A 21 16.28 -24.73 13.15
N ARG A 22 15.36 -24.07 12.44
CA ARG A 22 15.62 -22.78 11.78
C ARG A 22 16.21 -21.87 12.85
N GLU A 23 17.47 -21.52 12.68
CA GLU A 23 18.13 -20.49 13.46
C GLU A 23 17.27 -19.24 13.33
N THR A 24 16.62 -18.90 14.43
CA THR A 24 15.77 -17.73 14.50
C THR A 24 16.71 -16.55 14.50
N GLU A 25 16.85 -15.92 13.33
CA GLU A 25 17.65 -14.72 13.15
C GLU A 25 17.18 -13.70 14.20
N THR A 26 18.03 -13.50 15.21
CA THR A 26 17.70 -12.68 16.37
C THR A 26 17.76 -11.23 15.92
N ILE A 27 16.59 -10.60 15.82
CA ILE A 27 16.49 -9.16 15.55
C ILE A 27 17.41 -8.45 16.56
N PRO A 28 18.35 -7.60 16.12
CA PRO A 28 19.31 -6.96 17.00
C PRO A 28 18.59 -6.26 18.15
N GLU A 29 18.94 -6.59 19.40
CA GLU A 29 18.22 -6.19 20.62
C GLU A 29 18.03 -4.67 20.72
N GLY A 30 18.95 -3.88 20.16
CA GLY A 30 18.86 -2.42 20.11
C GLY A 30 17.69 -1.89 19.26
N LEU A 31 17.36 -2.57 18.16
CA LEU A 31 16.25 -2.17 17.27
C LEU A 31 14.90 -2.42 17.96
N ALA A 32 14.77 -3.60 18.59
CA ALA A 32 13.57 -3.97 19.35
C ALA A 32 13.32 -3.04 20.55
N GLY A 33 14.38 -2.59 21.23
CA GLY A 33 14.31 -1.62 22.32
C GLY A 33 13.80 -0.25 21.88
N ALA A 34 14.29 0.26 20.74
CA ALA A 34 13.88 1.56 20.19
C ALA A 34 12.39 1.59 19.82
N PHE A 35 11.87 0.54 19.16
CA PHE A 35 10.44 0.44 18.83
C PHE A 35 9.55 0.36 20.07
N ARG A 36 9.98 -0.38 21.11
CA ARG A 36 9.23 -0.46 22.39
C ARG A 36 9.17 0.90 23.09
N GLY A 37 10.27 1.66 23.10
CA GLY A 37 10.32 3.01 23.66
C GLY A 37 9.39 3.98 22.93
N LEU A 38 9.41 3.97 21.60
CA LEU A 38 8.52 4.78 20.77
C LEU A 38 7.05 4.41 20.96
N ALA A 39 6.74 3.11 21.04
CA ALA A 39 5.39 2.60 21.29
C ALA A 39 4.86 3.00 22.68
N ALA A 40 5.72 3.03 23.71
CA ALA A 40 5.34 3.46 25.05
C ALA A 40 5.12 4.98 25.12
N ALA A 41 5.99 5.77 24.49
CA ALA A 41 5.85 7.23 24.43
C ALA A 41 4.58 7.65 23.66
N THR A 42 4.32 7.02 22.51
CA THR A 42 3.11 7.26 21.72
C THR A 42 1.84 6.90 22.49
N ARG A 43 1.80 5.79 23.24
CA ARG A 43 0.64 5.45 24.10
C ARG A 43 0.28 6.54 25.10
N LYS A 44 1.27 7.17 25.76
CA LYS A 44 1.02 8.24 26.74
C LYS A 44 0.42 9.49 26.08
N VAL A 45 0.90 9.85 24.90
CA VAL A 45 0.39 10.99 24.11
C VAL A 45 -0.99 10.67 23.51
N LEU A 46 -1.21 9.43 23.08
CA LEU A 46 -2.47 8.97 22.46
C LEU A 46 -3.61 8.80 23.46
N HIS A 47 -3.34 8.63 24.75
CA HIS A 47 -4.40 8.39 25.75
C HIS A 47 -5.44 9.53 25.86
N PRO A 48 -5.06 10.82 26.02
CA PRO A 48 -6.02 11.92 26.01
C PRO A 48 -6.70 12.08 24.64
N VAL A 49 -5.95 11.89 23.55
CA VAL A 49 -6.48 11.95 22.18
C VAL A 49 -7.56 10.87 21.96
N ARG A 50 -7.35 9.64 22.46
CA ARG A 50 -8.33 8.55 22.41
C ARG A 50 -9.64 8.89 23.08
N LYS A 51 -9.61 9.58 24.23
CA LYS A 51 -10.85 10.00 24.93
C LYS A 51 -11.63 11.02 24.11
N VAL A 52 -10.95 11.98 23.49
CA VAL A 52 -11.58 12.97 22.61
C VAL A 52 -12.14 12.33 21.34
N ILE A 53 -11.39 11.38 20.75
CA ILE A 53 -11.85 10.61 19.59
C ILE A 53 -13.06 9.76 19.94
N ALA A 54 -13.05 9.08 21.10
CA ALA A 54 -14.18 8.27 21.55
C ALA A 54 -15.45 9.11 21.77
N ALA A 55 -15.32 10.32 22.33
CA ALA A 55 -16.44 11.25 22.48
C ALA A 55 -16.98 11.79 21.14
N ARG A 56 -16.18 11.76 20.08
CA ARG A 56 -16.55 12.18 18.72
C ARG A 56 -16.62 11.01 17.73
N ALA A 57 -16.77 9.78 18.21
CA ALA A 57 -16.54 8.57 17.43
C ALA A 57 -17.28 8.51 16.07
N PRO A 58 -18.56 8.93 15.94
CA PRO A 58 -19.25 8.90 14.65
C PRO A 58 -18.65 9.88 13.64
N ALA A 59 -18.45 11.13 14.05
CA ALA A 59 -17.87 12.18 13.20
C ALA A 59 -16.40 11.88 12.86
N ALA A 60 -15.63 11.41 13.85
CA ALA A 60 -14.24 11.01 13.66
C ALA A 60 -14.13 9.84 12.68
N LYS A 61 -15.01 8.83 12.76
CA LYS A 61 -15.03 7.70 11.83
C LYS A 61 -15.35 8.15 10.40
N GLN A 62 -16.29 9.08 10.22
CA GLN A 62 -16.59 9.67 8.91
C GLN A 62 -15.40 10.46 8.35
N THR A 63 -14.73 11.26 9.17
CA THR A 63 -13.53 11.99 8.74
C THR A 63 -12.39 11.05 8.36
N VAL A 64 -12.11 10.03 9.18
CA VAL A 64 -11.08 9.02 8.87
C VAL A 64 -11.42 8.30 7.57
N ARG A 65 -12.68 7.91 7.37
CA ARG A 65 -13.12 7.30 6.11
C ARG A 65 -12.98 8.25 4.93
N ALA A 66 -13.37 9.51 5.05
CA ALA A 66 -13.22 10.51 3.99
C ALA A 66 -11.75 10.76 3.63
N VAL A 67 -10.86 10.79 4.61
CA VAL A 67 -9.41 10.94 4.41
C VAL A 67 -8.82 9.68 3.76
N GLY A 68 -9.18 8.49 4.23
CA GLY A 68 -8.72 7.21 3.67
C GLY A 68 -9.20 6.96 2.23
N GLN A 69 -10.45 7.35 1.93
CA GLN A 69 -11.02 7.23 0.59
C GLN A 69 -10.50 8.28 -0.40
N ASN A 70 -9.87 9.36 0.08
CA ASN A 70 -9.28 10.38 -0.79
C ASN A 70 -7.88 9.95 -1.24
N ARG A 71 -7.87 9.03 -2.21
CA ARG A 71 -6.66 8.40 -2.76
C ARG A 71 -5.57 9.41 -3.15
N PRO A 72 -5.87 10.57 -3.78
CA PRO A 72 -4.86 11.61 -4.05
C PRO A 72 -4.06 12.08 -2.83
N LEU A 73 -4.62 12.06 -1.61
CA LEU A 73 -3.90 12.46 -0.40
C LEU A 73 -2.74 11.50 -0.07
N ALA A 74 -2.87 10.22 -0.41
CA ALA A 74 -1.79 9.24 -0.25
C ALA A 74 -0.58 9.58 -1.13
N PHE A 75 -0.76 10.38 -2.19
CA PHE A 75 0.29 10.81 -3.10
C PHE A 75 0.74 12.26 -2.88
N ALA A 76 0.29 12.90 -1.79
CA ALA A 76 0.72 14.26 -1.45
C ALA A 76 2.25 14.35 -1.28
N SER A 77 2.89 13.29 -0.76
CA SER A 77 4.34 13.18 -0.63
C SER A 77 5.05 13.29 -1.99
N GLU A 78 4.52 12.69 -3.05
CA GLU A 78 5.12 12.72 -4.39
C GLU A 78 5.11 14.12 -4.99
N GLY A 79 3.99 14.83 -4.83
CA GLY A 79 3.91 16.25 -5.20
C GLY A 79 4.90 17.12 -4.41
N ALA A 80 5.14 16.79 -3.14
CA ALA A 80 6.11 17.50 -2.32
C ALA A 80 7.56 17.20 -2.66
N VAL A 81 7.89 15.96 -3.02
CA VAL A 81 9.22 15.57 -3.52
C VAL A 81 9.49 16.28 -4.85
N ALA A 82 8.52 16.27 -5.78
CA ALA A 82 8.64 16.99 -7.03
C ALA A 82 8.82 18.51 -6.82
N GLY A 83 8.11 19.08 -5.85
CA GLY A 83 8.15 20.50 -5.53
C GLY A 83 9.19 20.90 -4.49
N GLU A 84 10.13 20.04 -4.08
CA GLU A 84 10.99 20.27 -2.91
C GLU A 84 11.74 21.60 -3.00
N ALA A 85 12.25 21.95 -4.18
CA ALA A 85 12.97 23.21 -4.41
C ALA A 85 12.11 24.47 -4.26
N LEU A 86 10.78 24.34 -4.24
CA LEU A 86 9.82 25.44 -4.23
C LEU A 86 9.01 25.50 -2.93
N LEU A 87 8.92 24.38 -2.20
CA LEU A 87 8.08 24.26 -1.03
C LEU A 87 8.84 24.65 0.25
N PRO A 88 8.24 25.44 1.15
CA PRO A 88 8.77 25.58 2.50
C PRO A 88 8.86 24.20 3.19
N LYS A 89 9.91 23.98 3.99
CA LYS A 89 10.14 22.69 4.69
C LYS A 89 8.91 22.19 5.46
N LEU A 90 8.15 23.09 6.07
CA LEU A 90 6.92 22.74 6.78
C LEU A 90 5.87 22.12 5.85
N VAL A 91 5.69 22.68 4.64
CA VAL A 91 4.76 22.15 3.64
C VAL A 91 5.26 20.82 3.10
N TYR A 92 6.56 20.70 2.85
CA TYR A 92 7.20 19.46 2.43
C TYR A 92 6.92 18.31 3.42
N TYR A 93 7.29 18.49 4.70
CA TYR A 93 7.04 17.46 5.71
C TYR A 93 5.54 17.29 6.04
N GLY A 94 4.75 18.36 5.90
CA GLY A 94 3.30 18.31 6.05
C GLY A 94 2.65 17.40 5.02
N ALA A 95 3.09 17.45 3.76
CA ALA A 95 2.59 16.59 2.69
C ALA A 95 2.97 15.11 2.91
N TRP A 96 4.19 14.85 3.40
CA TRP A 96 4.59 13.50 3.84
C TRP A 96 3.73 12.99 4.99
N GLY A 97 3.49 13.83 6.01
CA GLY A 97 2.61 13.48 7.12
C GLY A 97 1.16 13.22 6.66
N LEU A 98 0.65 14.04 5.74
CA LEU A 98 -0.69 13.90 5.17
C LEU A 98 -0.84 12.60 4.39
N SER A 99 0.15 12.24 3.56
CA SER A 99 0.19 10.96 2.85
C SER A 99 0.17 9.78 3.82
N GLY A 100 1.03 9.80 4.85
CA GLY A 100 1.06 8.76 5.87
C GLY A 100 -0.26 8.62 6.62
N VAL A 101 -0.90 9.75 6.97
CA VAL A 101 -2.22 9.77 7.62
C VAL A 101 -3.31 9.23 6.69
N ALA A 102 -3.29 9.58 5.41
CA ALA A 102 -4.26 9.07 4.43
C ALA A 102 -4.16 7.56 4.26
N ILE A 103 -2.95 7.02 4.11
CA ILE A 103 -2.70 5.58 4.00
C ILE A 103 -3.13 4.86 5.30
N ALA A 104 -2.74 5.38 6.45
CA ALA A 104 -3.12 4.79 7.74
C ALA A 104 -4.64 4.82 7.96
N ALA A 105 -5.31 5.89 7.55
CA ALA A 105 -6.76 6.03 7.61
C ALA A 105 -7.47 5.01 6.70
N ASP A 106 -6.97 4.81 5.47
CA ASP A 106 -7.52 3.82 4.55
C ASP A 106 -7.40 2.40 5.12
N ILE A 107 -6.18 1.98 5.52
CA ILE A 107 -5.92 0.69 6.17
C ILE A 107 -6.83 0.49 7.38
N TYR A 108 -6.94 1.50 8.24
CA TYR A 108 -7.78 1.44 9.43
C TYR A 108 -9.25 1.23 9.06
N THR A 109 -9.79 1.95 8.08
CA THR A 109 -11.20 1.82 7.69
C THR A 109 -11.50 0.43 7.13
N LYS A 110 -10.62 -0.10 6.28
CA LYS A 110 -10.75 -1.45 5.72
C LYS A 110 -10.63 -2.53 6.79
N GLN A 111 -9.70 -2.37 7.74
CA GLN A 111 -9.59 -3.24 8.90
C GLN A 111 -10.84 -3.19 9.79
N ASP A 112 -11.41 -2.00 10.01
CA ASP A 112 -12.58 -1.84 10.89
C ASP A 112 -13.84 -2.47 10.29
N ASP A 113 -13.99 -2.37 8.97
CA ASP A 113 -15.12 -2.90 8.22
C ASP A 113 -15.02 -4.42 7.94
N ALA A 114 -13.83 -5.01 8.11
CA ALA A 114 -13.61 -6.45 7.92
C ALA A 114 -14.27 -7.32 9.02
N PRO A 115 -14.68 -8.57 8.69
CA PRO A 115 -15.13 -9.53 9.69
C PRO A 115 -14.11 -9.70 10.84
N PRO A 116 -14.56 -9.95 12.10
CA PRO A 116 -13.66 -10.02 13.25
C PRO A 116 -12.48 -10.99 13.08
N ALA A 117 -12.71 -12.14 12.44
CA ALA A 117 -11.69 -13.15 12.17
C ALA A 117 -10.65 -12.72 11.12
N LEU A 118 -10.97 -11.74 10.27
CA LEU A 118 -10.14 -11.30 9.15
C LEU A 118 -9.54 -9.90 9.33
N LYS A 119 -9.80 -9.21 10.44
CA LYS A 119 -9.29 -7.83 10.66
C LYS A 119 -7.77 -7.72 10.54
N GLN A 120 -7.03 -8.64 11.17
CA GLN A 120 -5.57 -8.63 11.12
C GLN A 120 -5.05 -8.93 9.72
N ASN A 121 -5.64 -9.92 9.05
CA ASN A 121 -5.31 -10.29 7.68
C ASN A 121 -5.58 -9.14 6.70
N THR A 122 -6.71 -8.45 6.87
CA THR A 122 -7.08 -7.27 6.06
C THR A 122 -6.08 -6.14 6.28
N ALA A 123 -5.72 -5.84 7.53
CA ALA A 123 -4.72 -4.82 7.83
C ALA A 123 -3.35 -5.16 7.22
N LEU A 124 -2.92 -6.43 7.33
CA LEU A 124 -1.67 -6.90 6.75
C LEU A 124 -1.68 -6.80 5.22
N TYR A 125 -2.75 -7.25 4.57
CA TYR A 125 -2.93 -7.16 3.12
C TYR A 125 -2.83 -5.71 2.65
N TRP A 126 -3.62 -4.81 3.23
CA TRP A 126 -3.62 -3.41 2.80
C TRP A 126 -2.33 -2.68 3.15
N THR A 127 -1.65 -3.04 4.25
CA THR A 127 -0.31 -2.51 4.54
C THR A 127 0.69 -2.96 3.48
N ALA A 128 0.69 -4.24 3.14
CA ALA A 128 1.56 -4.82 2.12
C ALA A 128 1.23 -4.31 0.71
N PHE A 129 -0.01 -3.89 0.47
CA PHE A 129 -0.43 -3.26 -0.78
C PHE A 129 0.00 -1.79 -0.85
N HIS A 130 -0.32 -1.00 0.18
CA HIS A 130 -0.08 0.43 0.15
C HIS A 130 1.40 0.80 0.17
N ILE A 131 2.25 0.10 0.91
CA ILE A 131 3.68 0.46 0.99
C ILE A 131 4.34 0.38 -0.39
N PRO A 132 4.27 -0.73 -1.15
CA PRO A 132 4.85 -0.80 -2.48
C PRO A 132 4.07 0.03 -3.50
N ALA A 133 2.73 -0.11 -3.54
CA ALA A 133 1.91 0.46 -4.61
C ALA A 133 1.70 1.97 -4.46
N SER A 134 1.66 2.50 -3.23
CA SER A 134 1.39 3.93 -2.99
C SER A 134 2.66 4.75 -2.74
N LEU A 135 3.76 4.14 -2.26
CA LEU A 135 4.98 4.86 -1.92
C LEU A 135 6.15 4.46 -2.85
N VAL A 136 6.54 3.19 -2.84
CA VAL A 136 7.83 2.81 -3.45
C VAL A 136 7.82 2.87 -4.98
N VAL A 137 6.86 2.21 -5.63
CA VAL A 137 6.83 2.09 -7.09
C VAL A 137 6.52 3.42 -7.77
N PRO A 138 5.49 4.19 -7.36
CA PRO A 138 5.23 5.50 -7.95
C PRO A 138 6.40 6.45 -7.75
N ALA A 139 6.98 6.52 -6.55
CA ALA A 139 8.13 7.40 -6.29
C ALA A 139 9.31 7.07 -7.21
N MET A 140 9.63 5.79 -7.39
CA MET A 140 10.68 5.37 -8.32
C MET A 140 10.40 5.82 -9.76
N ILE A 141 9.19 5.57 -10.28
CA ILE A 141 8.84 5.93 -11.66
C ILE A 141 8.84 7.46 -11.85
N ILE A 142 8.20 8.20 -10.95
CA ILE A 142 8.10 9.65 -11.00
C ILE A 142 9.50 10.28 -10.90
N HIS A 143 10.37 9.75 -10.05
CA HIS A 143 11.75 10.21 -9.94
C HIS A 143 12.53 10.02 -11.25
N GLN A 144 12.33 8.90 -11.96
CA GLN A 144 12.92 8.69 -13.29
C GLN A 144 12.39 9.69 -14.32
N VAL A 145 11.08 9.99 -14.29
CA VAL A 145 10.46 11.02 -15.16
C VAL A 145 11.07 12.40 -14.89
N VAL A 146 11.22 12.78 -13.61
CA VAL A 146 11.85 14.04 -13.21
C VAL A 146 13.28 14.13 -13.74
N HIS A 147 14.11 13.12 -13.52
CA HIS A 147 15.49 13.09 -14.02
C HIS A 147 15.57 13.18 -15.53
N ALA A 148 14.70 12.47 -16.26
CA ALA A 148 14.67 12.54 -17.71
C ALA A 148 14.33 13.95 -18.21
N VAL A 149 13.36 14.62 -17.57
CA VAL A 149 12.97 15.99 -17.91
C VAL A 149 14.06 16.99 -17.52
N GLU A 150 14.68 16.84 -16.34
CA GLU A 150 15.82 17.66 -15.93
C GLU A 150 16.97 17.55 -16.92
N ALA A 151 17.36 16.33 -17.30
CA ALA A 151 18.40 16.11 -18.29
C ALA A 151 18.04 16.75 -19.65
N GLY A 152 16.79 16.65 -20.08
CA GLY A 152 16.32 17.28 -21.32
C GLY A 152 16.32 18.82 -21.26
N VAL A 153 15.89 19.38 -20.14
CA VAL A 153 15.79 20.84 -19.92
C VAL A 153 17.16 21.49 -19.72
N GLN A 154 18.08 20.78 -19.06
CA GLN A 154 19.44 21.25 -18.80
C GLN A 154 20.40 20.99 -19.96
N ASN A 155 20.00 20.23 -20.99
CA ASN A 155 20.83 19.96 -22.15
C ASN A 155 21.21 21.27 -22.88
N PRO A 156 22.51 21.63 -22.96
CA PRO A 156 22.96 22.89 -23.55
C PRO A 156 22.71 22.98 -25.07
N LYS A 157 22.44 21.85 -25.72
CA LYS A 157 22.11 21.74 -27.15
C LYS A 157 20.62 21.50 -27.41
N GLY A 158 19.79 21.41 -26.37
CA GLY A 158 18.37 21.08 -26.49
C GLY A 158 17.48 22.27 -26.84
N MET A 159 16.25 21.99 -27.27
CA MET A 159 15.22 23.00 -27.56
C MET A 159 14.83 23.84 -26.33
N ALA A 160 15.07 23.32 -25.12
CA ALA A 160 14.81 24.03 -23.87
C ALA A 160 15.85 25.13 -23.56
N LYS A 161 16.92 25.30 -24.36
CA LYS A 161 17.95 26.31 -24.10
C LYS A 161 17.36 27.72 -23.98
N SER A 162 16.41 28.06 -24.84
CA SER A 162 15.74 29.37 -24.91
C SER A 162 14.68 29.58 -23.84
N TRP A 163 14.32 28.55 -23.06
CA TRP A 163 13.27 28.67 -22.06
C TRP A 163 13.71 29.60 -20.91
N PRO A 164 12.79 30.44 -20.40
CA PRO A 164 13.05 31.25 -19.21
C PRO A 164 13.47 30.37 -18.01
N PRO A 165 14.39 30.83 -17.15
CA PRO A 165 14.86 30.04 -16.00
C PRO A 165 13.73 29.51 -15.12
N ARG A 166 12.67 30.31 -14.91
CA ARG A 166 11.48 29.90 -14.14
C ARG A 166 10.81 28.67 -14.74
N VAL A 167 10.65 28.62 -16.07
CA VAL A 167 10.02 27.49 -16.77
C VAL A 167 10.91 26.24 -16.65
N LYS A 168 12.23 26.40 -16.74
CA LYS A 168 13.17 25.29 -16.56
C LYS A 168 13.05 24.66 -15.17
N THR A 169 12.87 25.46 -14.13
CA THR A 169 12.64 24.97 -12.76
C THR A 169 11.26 24.33 -12.60
N MET A 170 10.22 24.85 -13.25
CA MET A 170 8.86 24.27 -13.15
C MET A 170 8.67 23.00 -13.97
N ALA A 171 9.44 22.80 -15.05
CA ALA A 171 9.20 21.72 -15.99
C ALA A 171 9.30 20.31 -15.36
N PRO A 172 10.31 19.98 -14.53
CA PRO A 172 10.37 18.70 -13.83
C PRO A 172 9.21 18.52 -12.84
N VAL A 173 8.85 19.58 -12.11
CA VAL A 173 7.73 19.56 -11.16
C VAL A 173 6.40 19.29 -11.87
N ALA A 174 6.16 19.98 -12.99
CA ALA A 174 4.97 19.79 -13.80
C ALA A 174 4.93 18.38 -14.40
N ALA A 175 6.06 17.86 -14.89
CA ALA A 175 6.16 16.51 -15.41
C ALA A 175 5.84 15.46 -14.34
N ALA A 176 6.36 15.63 -13.12
CA ALA A 176 6.04 14.76 -12.00
C ALA A 176 4.53 14.76 -11.70
N LEU A 177 3.94 15.94 -11.52
CA LEU A 177 2.51 16.07 -11.21
C LEU A 177 1.62 15.48 -12.32
N LEU A 178 1.97 15.69 -13.58
CA LEU A 178 1.25 15.12 -14.73
C LEU A 178 1.43 13.59 -14.80
N SER A 179 2.59 13.07 -14.41
CA SER A 179 2.86 11.63 -14.42
C SER A 179 2.10 10.85 -13.34
N ILE A 180 1.69 11.49 -12.24
CA ILE A 180 0.86 10.85 -11.21
C ILE A 180 -0.43 10.28 -11.81
N ILE A 181 -1.07 11.02 -12.72
CA ILE A 181 -2.38 10.66 -13.30
C ILE A 181 -2.35 9.28 -14.00
N PRO A 182 -1.40 8.96 -14.89
CA PRO A 182 -1.31 7.63 -15.49
C PRO A 182 -0.56 6.62 -14.61
N VAL A 183 0.45 7.03 -13.85
CA VAL A 183 1.31 6.08 -13.12
C VAL A 183 0.56 5.44 -11.96
N VAL A 184 -0.14 6.24 -11.15
CA VAL A 184 -0.81 5.74 -9.94
C VAL A 184 -1.88 4.68 -10.26
N PRO A 185 -2.85 4.91 -11.16
CA PRO A 185 -3.88 3.90 -11.45
C PRO A 185 -3.31 2.62 -12.05
N VAL A 186 -2.27 2.73 -12.89
CA VAL A 186 -1.63 1.56 -13.51
C VAL A 186 -0.89 0.73 -12.46
N VAL A 187 -0.15 1.37 -11.56
CA VAL A 187 0.56 0.69 -10.47
C VAL A 187 -0.42 0.05 -9.49
N ASP A 188 -1.48 0.77 -9.10
CA ASP A 188 -2.53 0.25 -8.23
C ASP A 188 -3.19 -0.99 -8.86
N HIS A 189 -3.63 -0.92 -10.13
CA HIS A 189 -4.21 -2.07 -10.82
C HIS A 189 -3.25 -3.24 -11.00
N ALA A 190 -1.97 -2.98 -11.30
CA ALA A 190 -0.98 -4.04 -11.40
C ALA A 190 -0.74 -4.72 -10.05
N ALA A 191 -0.68 -3.93 -8.97
CA ALA A 191 -0.57 -4.45 -7.62
C ALA A 191 -1.80 -5.28 -7.22
N GLU A 192 -3.02 -4.83 -7.55
CA GLU A 192 -4.26 -5.57 -7.30
C GLU A 192 -4.23 -6.91 -8.04
N ALA A 193 -3.95 -6.89 -9.35
CA ALA A 193 -3.91 -8.07 -10.19
C ALA A 193 -2.88 -9.12 -9.73
N ILE A 194 -1.79 -8.70 -9.09
CA ILE A 194 -0.78 -9.60 -8.53
C ILE A 194 -1.16 -10.05 -7.12
N MET A 195 -1.59 -9.13 -6.26
CA MET A 195 -1.75 -9.38 -4.82
C MET A 195 -3.02 -10.11 -4.47
N GLU A 196 -4.13 -9.86 -5.16
CA GLU A 196 -5.40 -10.58 -4.92
C GLU A 196 -5.25 -12.11 -5.06
N PRO A 197 -4.74 -12.66 -6.19
CA PRO A 197 -4.59 -14.11 -6.34
C PRO A 197 -3.46 -14.72 -5.50
N THR A 198 -2.54 -13.90 -4.99
CA THR A 198 -1.39 -14.37 -4.19
C THR A 198 -1.63 -14.14 -2.70
N LEU A 199 -1.27 -12.97 -2.18
CA LEU A 199 -1.37 -12.63 -0.77
C LEU A 199 -2.82 -12.63 -0.28
N GLY A 200 -3.76 -12.17 -1.11
CA GLY A 200 -5.19 -12.19 -0.83
C GLY A 200 -5.70 -13.60 -0.57
N ALA A 201 -5.45 -14.50 -1.52
CA ALA A 201 -5.77 -15.92 -1.39
C ALA A 201 -5.07 -16.58 -0.18
N TYR A 202 -3.79 -16.30 0.03
CA TYR A 202 -3.03 -16.83 1.19
C TYR A 202 -3.63 -16.39 2.54
N LEU A 203 -4.15 -15.17 2.61
CA LEU A 203 -4.76 -14.61 3.81
C LEU A 203 -6.26 -14.93 3.96
N GLY A 204 -6.83 -15.71 3.02
CA GLY A 204 -8.25 -16.06 3.01
C GLY A 204 -9.17 -14.87 2.78
N LEU A 205 -8.69 -13.83 2.08
CA LEU A 205 -9.47 -12.66 1.72
C LEU A 205 -10.14 -12.89 0.37
N SER A 206 -11.45 -12.69 0.31
CA SER A 206 -12.21 -12.68 -0.94
C SER A 206 -12.51 -11.24 -1.33
N PHE A 207 -11.95 -10.80 -2.46
CA PHE A 207 -12.26 -9.49 -3.04
C PHE A 207 -13.39 -9.70 -4.04
N GLU A 208 -14.59 -9.24 -3.70
CA GLU A 208 -15.72 -9.19 -4.63
C GLU A 208 -15.48 -8.01 -5.60
N HIS A 209 -14.50 -8.12 -6.49
CA HIS A 209 -14.16 -7.03 -7.40
C HIS A 209 -14.60 -7.32 -8.84
N HIS A 210 -15.63 -6.57 -9.24
CA HIS A 210 -15.72 -5.86 -10.52
C HIS A 210 -15.58 -6.63 -11.84
N HIS A 211 -15.92 -7.91 -11.92
CA HIS A 211 -16.51 -8.36 -13.17
C HIS A 211 -17.91 -7.74 -13.24
N PRO A 212 -18.21 -6.80 -14.17
CA PRO A 212 -19.60 -6.54 -14.48
C PRO A 212 -20.18 -7.90 -14.82
N LYS A 213 -21.10 -8.42 -13.98
CA LYS A 213 -21.97 -9.50 -14.43
C LYS A 213 -22.50 -8.99 -15.75
N ALA A 214 -22.04 -9.56 -16.86
CA ALA A 214 -22.66 -9.36 -18.14
C ALA A 214 -24.13 -9.61 -17.85
N LYS A 215 -24.96 -8.57 -17.94
CA LYS A 215 -26.40 -8.73 -17.86
C LYS A 215 -26.69 -9.76 -18.93
N GLU A 216 -26.91 -11.01 -18.52
CA GLU A 216 -27.52 -12.01 -19.37
C GLU A 216 -28.78 -11.32 -19.88
N ALA A 217 -28.78 -11.01 -21.18
CA ALA A 217 -29.88 -10.33 -21.82
C ALA A 217 -31.13 -11.14 -21.48
N GLU A 218 -32.03 -10.56 -20.68
CA GLU A 218 -33.34 -11.15 -20.46
C GLU A 218 -33.92 -11.40 -21.86
N PRO A 219 -34.26 -12.65 -22.22
CA PRO A 219 -34.88 -12.93 -23.50
C PRO A 219 -36.20 -12.16 -23.51
N ASN A 220 -36.26 -11.19 -24.42
CA ASN A 220 -37.43 -10.40 -24.72
C ASN A 220 -38.58 -11.39 -24.99
N LYS A 221 -39.52 -11.51 -24.07
CA LYS A 221 -40.76 -12.25 -24.33
C LYS A 221 -41.58 -11.33 -25.21
N GLU A 222 -41.49 -11.55 -26.52
CA GLU A 222 -42.43 -10.98 -27.48
C GLU A 222 -43.82 -11.58 -27.23
N ASP A 223 -44.80 -10.68 -27.09
CA ASP A 223 -46.24 -10.94 -27.04
C ASP A 223 -46.80 -11.33 -28.42
#